data_AF-U4TEJ2-F1
#
_entry.id   AF-U4TEJ2-F1
#
_cell.length_a   1.000
_cell.length_b   1.000
_cell.length_c   1.000
_cell.angle_alpha   90.00
_cell.angle_beta   90.00
_cell.angle_gamma   90.00
#
_symmetry.space_group_name_H-M   'P 1'
#
loop_
_entity.id
_entity.type
_entity.pdbx_description
1 polymer ?
#
loop_
_entity_poly.entity_id
_entity_poly.type
_entity_poly.pdbx_seq_one_letter_code
_entity_poly.pdbx_strand_id
1 'polypeptide(L)'
;MTDYSVMKDLTFGSRDEFTRKPIAEKIIRLLDSDIDVSPLIIDGKWGTGKTEFCFKLKNLIEADDTNDYKVGYVNAFQADHANEPLLTLISEIVSFYPKKSYQRKRLIKNAVPYLRLVGGIGLKAGLGFAFGRYAADIPEAFSKGMETIEEGSKELIDLSLESLIEDQAEAEKNLSTLKDALKDIAATNPVILLIDELDRCRPDFAVMMLETIKHVFDVENVQIILITNAEQLKATIKHSYGSETDSHSYLYKFFKYQINLPTTSKDIEGISIENNVTFFKTTVQASKVIPQEFKDNNYIYETSRFLDISKLSLRNVEQIVRCIETLFVFEEKEKSKLLVLEQIIMAFLSFIYITDKGLLMSLANRDILASEFLGFMNSDILSIPSSNILDNPVKSFILILFNKIVRNQVVSIQSGSGVAIQKLAQKILDGPHYNLLIENNGISNDSYLYNYIDHTINNLLLFDIVK
;
A
#
# COMPACT_ATOMS: atom_id res chain seq x y z
N MET A 1 -2.79 0.30 -12.71
CA MET A 1 -3.94 -0.39 -12.08
C MET A 1 -3.42 -1.68 -11.50
N THR A 2 -3.67 -1.99 -10.22
CA THR A 2 -3.16 -3.22 -9.61
C THR A 2 -3.73 -4.43 -10.35
N ASP A 3 -2.87 -5.19 -11.03
CA ASP A 3 -3.31 -6.41 -11.69
C ASP A 3 -3.38 -7.53 -10.66
N TYR A 4 -4.57 -7.70 -10.07
CA TYR A 4 -4.84 -8.75 -9.09
C TYR A 4 -4.64 -10.16 -9.66
N SER A 5 -4.63 -10.35 -10.99
CA SER A 5 -4.37 -11.66 -11.58
C SER A 5 -2.93 -12.09 -11.38
N VAL A 6 -1.98 -11.15 -11.55
CA VAL A 6 -0.54 -11.40 -11.34
C VAL A 6 -0.22 -11.52 -9.86
N MET A 7 -0.90 -10.76 -8.99
CA MET A 7 -0.63 -10.79 -7.55
C MET A 7 -1.02 -12.10 -6.87
N LYS A 8 -2.03 -12.81 -7.40
CA LYS A 8 -2.51 -14.09 -6.85
C LYS A 8 -1.43 -15.16 -6.78
N ASP A 9 -0.46 -15.13 -7.69
CA ASP A 9 0.60 -16.15 -7.78
C ASP A 9 1.87 -15.75 -7.02
N LEU A 10 1.89 -14.59 -6.35
CA LEU A 10 3.07 -14.11 -5.62
C LEU A 10 3.30 -14.92 -4.34
N THR A 11 4.54 -15.35 -4.13
CA THR A 11 4.96 -16.06 -2.91
C THR A 11 6.11 -15.32 -2.26
N PHE A 12 6.41 -15.62 -0.99
CA PHE A 12 7.65 -15.15 -0.37
C PHE A 12 8.90 -15.73 -1.05
N GLY A 13 8.77 -16.84 -1.79
CA GLY A 13 9.86 -17.43 -2.56
C GLY A 13 10.16 -16.68 -3.86
N SER A 14 9.16 -16.03 -4.48
CA SER A 14 9.37 -15.26 -5.70
C SER A 14 10.03 -13.90 -5.43
N ARG A 15 9.64 -13.22 -4.35
CA ARG A 15 10.35 -12.04 -3.79
C ARG A 15 9.95 -11.78 -2.34
N ASP A 16 10.89 -11.36 -1.51
CA ASP A 16 10.64 -10.88 -0.14
C ASP A 16 11.61 -9.76 0.26
N GLU A 17 11.65 -8.69 -0.54
CA GLU A 17 12.55 -7.55 -0.35
C GLU A 17 12.38 -6.80 0.98
N PHE A 18 11.26 -6.98 1.67
CA PHE A 18 11.01 -6.41 3.00
C PHE A 18 11.13 -7.42 4.14
N THR A 19 11.62 -8.64 3.86
CA THR A 19 11.84 -9.71 4.85
C THR A 19 10.59 -9.98 5.71
N ARG A 20 9.42 -10.06 5.08
CA ARG A 20 8.12 -10.21 5.74
C ARG A 20 7.72 -11.67 5.98
N LYS A 21 8.40 -12.65 5.37
CA LYS A 21 8.11 -14.08 5.57
C LYS A 21 8.09 -14.49 7.05
N PRO A 22 9.05 -14.10 7.92
CA PRO A 22 9.03 -14.47 9.33
C PRO A 22 7.81 -13.91 10.10
N ILE A 23 7.20 -12.82 9.62
CA ILE A 23 5.96 -12.28 10.19
C ILE A 23 4.78 -13.14 9.78
N ALA A 24 4.71 -13.53 8.50
CA ALA A 24 3.69 -14.45 8.00
C ALA A 24 3.72 -15.80 8.74
N GLU A 25 4.92 -16.36 8.98
CA GLU A 25 5.08 -17.60 9.76
C GLU A 25 4.59 -17.45 11.21
N LYS A 26 4.78 -16.28 11.82
CA LYS A 26 4.22 -16.00 13.17
C LYS A 26 2.71 -15.85 13.15
N ILE A 27 2.14 -15.27 12.09
CA ILE A 27 0.68 -15.20 11.90
C ILE A 27 0.11 -16.61 11.83
N ILE A 28 0.70 -17.49 11.00
CA ILE A 28 0.25 -18.89 10.88
C ILE A 28 0.26 -19.58 12.25
N ARG A 29 1.36 -19.46 13.01
CA ARG A 29 1.42 -20.03 14.38
C ARG A 29 0.38 -19.46 15.34
N LEU A 30 -0.03 -18.20 15.17
CA LEU A 30 -1.12 -17.62 15.96
C LEU A 30 -2.48 -18.19 15.54
N LEU A 31 -2.69 -18.40 14.24
CA LEU A 31 -3.90 -19.02 13.69
C LEU A 31 -4.03 -20.50 14.09
N ASP A 32 -2.92 -21.20 14.26
CA ASP A 32 -2.88 -22.60 14.73
C ASP A 32 -3.02 -22.74 16.26
N SER A 33 -2.97 -21.64 17.00
CA SER A 33 -3.00 -21.67 18.47
C SER A 33 -4.44 -21.65 19.02
N ASP A 34 -4.61 -22.10 20.26
CA ASP A 34 -5.89 -22.01 21.00
C ASP A 34 -6.26 -20.56 21.40
N ILE A 35 -5.47 -19.57 20.96
CA ILE A 35 -5.73 -18.16 21.24
C ILE A 35 -6.80 -17.67 20.27
N ASP A 36 -7.86 -17.08 20.84
CA ASP A 36 -8.91 -16.44 20.07
C ASP A 36 -8.41 -15.12 19.45
N VAL A 37 -7.88 -15.20 18.23
CA VAL A 37 -7.26 -14.08 17.51
C VAL A 37 -8.19 -13.39 16.49
N SER A 38 -9.37 -13.94 16.22
CA SER A 38 -10.28 -13.48 15.15
C SER A 38 -11.33 -12.48 15.66
N PRO A 39 -11.55 -11.33 15.01
CA PRO A 39 -10.84 -10.86 13.82
C PRO A 39 -9.46 -10.29 14.14
N LEU A 40 -8.48 -10.65 13.30
CA LEU A 40 -7.10 -10.17 13.33
C LEU A 40 -6.92 -9.02 12.34
N ILE A 41 -6.23 -7.95 12.73
CA ILE A 41 -5.82 -6.88 11.81
C ILE A 41 -4.37 -7.05 11.37
N ILE A 42 -4.13 -6.92 10.07
CA ILE A 42 -2.84 -6.57 9.49
C ILE A 42 -2.90 -5.09 9.09
N ASP A 43 -2.29 -4.23 9.91
CA ASP A 43 -2.29 -2.79 9.74
C ASP A 43 -1.08 -2.31 8.93
N GLY A 44 -1.32 -1.31 8.09
CA GLY A 44 -0.28 -0.60 7.37
C GLY A 44 -0.84 0.60 6.63
N LYS A 45 -0.03 1.65 6.47
CA LYS A 45 -0.40 2.84 5.70
C LYS A 45 -0.69 2.49 4.22
N TRP A 46 -1.31 3.42 3.50
CA TRP A 46 -1.50 3.24 2.06
C TRP A 46 -0.17 3.13 1.32
N GLY A 47 -0.12 2.20 0.37
CA GLY A 47 1.09 1.94 -0.41
C GLY A 47 2.22 1.30 0.39
N THR A 48 1.96 0.53 1.45
CA THR A 48 2.99 -0.24 2.19
C THR A 48 3.14 -1.70 1.71
N GLY A 49 2.47 -2.09 0.62
CA GLY A 49 2.49 -3.45 0.10
C GLY A 49 1.56 -4.45 0.82
N LYS A 50 0.49 -3.95 1.45
CA LYS A 50 -0.51 -4.78 2.17
C LYS A 50 -1.14 -5.88 1.31
N THR A 51 -1.69 -5.52 0.15
CA THR A 51 -2.33 -6.47 -0.78
C THR A 51 -1.35 -7.54 -1.25
N GLU A 52 -0.10 -7.17 -1.55
CA GLU A 52 0.94 -8.14 -1.91
C GLU A 52 1.27 -9.08 -0.74
N PHE A 53 1.40 -8.56 0.48
CA PHE A 53 1.58 -9.38 1.68
C PHE A 53 0.39 -10.34 1.89
N CYS A 54 -0.84 -9.88 1.64
CA CYS A 54 -2.06 -10.67 1.75
C CYS A 54 -2.02 -11.92 0.83
N PHE A 55 -1.71 -11.74 -0.46
CA PHE A 55 -1.58 -12.88 -1.38
C PHE A 55 -0.41 -13.79 -1.04
N LYS A 56 0.74 -13.24 -0.61
CA LYS A 56 1.87 -14.07 -0.17
C LYS A 56 1.55 -14.87 1.09
N LEU A 57 0.82 -14.29 2.04
CA LEU A 57 0.34 -14.96 3.25
C LEU A 57 -0.64 -16.08 2.88
N LYS A 58 -1.61 -15.80 2.00
CA LYS A 58 -2.54 -16.80 1.47
C LYS A 58 -1.78 -18.00 0.88
N ASN A 59 -0.85 -17.74 -0.04
CA ASN A 59 -0.07 -18.79 -0.69
C ASN A 59 0.86 -19.54 0.28
N LEU A 60 1.35 -18.86 1.33
CA LEU A 60 2.14 -19.52 2.37
C LEU A 60 1.29 -20.46 3.22
N ILE A 61 0.07 -20.04 3.61
CA ILE A 61 -0.87 -20.88 4.35
C ILE A 61 -1.29 -22.09 3.51
N GLU A 62 -1.66 -21.88 2.24
CA GLU A 62 -2.09 -22.99 1.37
C GLU A 62 -0.96 -23.96 0.99
N ALA A 63 0.30 -23.49 1.01
CA ALA A 63 1.46 -24.37 0.85
C ALA A 63 1.78 -25.17 2.13
N ASP A 64 1.31 -24.69 3.29
CA ASP A 64 1.42 -25.38 4.57
C ASP A 64 0.20 -26.31 4.75
N ASP A 65 0.34 -27.55 4.28
CA ASP A 65 -0.75 -28.55 4.27
C ASP A 65 -1.01 -29.21 5.63
N THR A 66 -0.49 -28.65 6.73
CA THR A 66 -0.62 -29.25 8.07
C THR A 66 -2.06 -29.30 8.55
N ASN A 67 -2.85 -28.28 8.24
CA ASN A 67 -4.23 -28.12 8.70
C ASN A 67 -5.27 -28.09 7.57
N ASP A 68 -4.86 -28.26 6.30
CA ASP A 68 -5.70 -28.17 5.08
C ASP A 68 -6.68 -26.97 5.13
N TYR A 69 -6.14 -25.79 5.43
CA TYR A 69 -6.89 -24.53 5.49
C TYR A 69 -7.52 -24.20 4.13
N LYS A 70 -8.77 -23.72 4.14
CA LYS A 70 -9.36 -23.03 2.99
C LYS A 70 -9.25 -21.52 3.19
N VAL A 71 -8.42 -20.88 2.37
CA VAL A 71 -8.14 -19.44 2.48
C VAL A 71 -8.83 -18.67 1.37
N GLY A 72 -9.75 -17.79 1.75
CA GLY A 72 -10.48 -16.90 0.84
C GLY A 72 -9.89 -15.50 0.83
N TYR A 73 -10.01 -14.81 -0.31
CA TYR A 73 -9.61 -13.41 -0.45
C TYR A 73 -10.79 -12.58 -0.94
N VAL A 74 -11.16 -11.57 -0.15
CA VAL A 74 -12.25 -10.63 -0.46
C VAL A 74 -11.68 -9.23 -0.56
N ASN A 75 -11.83 -8.61 -1.74
CA ASN A 75 -11.60 -7.18 -1.89
C ASN A 75 -12.89 -6.43 -1.53
N ALA A 76 -12.97 -5.91 -0.31
CA ALA A 76 -14.17 -5.24 0.20
C ALA A 76 -14.52 -3.99 -0.62
N PHE A 77 -13.52 -3.22 -1.05
CA PHE A 77 -13.74 -2.03 -1.88
C PHE A 77 -14.32 -2.36 -3.25
N GLN A 78 -13.92 -3.48 -3.86
CA GLN A 78 -14.53 -3.92 -5.12
C GLN A 78 -15.99 -4.37 -4.94
N ALA A 79 -16.34 -4.88 -3.75
CA ALA A 79 -17.67 -5.39 -3.43
C ALA A 79 -18.63 -4.32 -2.89
N ASP A 80 -18.14 -3.12 -2.52
CA ASP A 80 -18.93 -2.11 -1.81
C ASP A 80 -20.14 -1.57 -2.60
N HIS A 81 -20.09 -1.66 -3.93
CA HIS A 81 -21.20 -1.32 -4.82
C HIS A 81 -22.42 -2.22 -4.63
N ALA A 82 -22.22 -3.48 -4.22
CA ALA A 82 -23.31 -4.45 -4.10
C ALA A 82 -24.15 -4.28 -2.82
N ASN A 83 -23.63 -3.56 -1.81
CA ASN A 83 -24.25 -3.35 -0.50
C ASN A 83 -24.69 -4.64 0.23
N GLU A 84 -24.01 -5.76 -0.01
CA GLU A 84 -24.36 -7.08 0.55
C GLU A 84 -23.12 -7.80 1.11
N PRO A 85 -22.59 -7.40 2.30
CA PRO A 85 -21.40 -8.00 2.90
C PRO A 85 -21.54 -9.49 3.16
N LEU A 86 -22.69 -9.94 3.68
CA LEU A 86 -22.91 -11.35 3.99
C LEU A 86 -22.84 -12.21 2.72
N LEU A 87 -23.49 -11.78 1.64
CA LEU A 87 -23.44 -12.50 0.37
C LEU A 87 -22.01 -12.56 -0.18
N THR A 88 -21.26 -11.46 -0.06
CA THR A 88 -19.86 -11.39 -0.49
C THR A 88 -19.01 -12.43 0.23
N LEU A 89 -19.09 -12.50 1.56
CA LEU A 89 -18.30 -13.42 2.37
C LEU A 89 -18.73 -14.89 2.18
N ILE A 90 -20.04 -15.15 2.13
CA ILE A 90 -20.56 -16.52 1.89
C ILE A 90 -20.19 -17.01 0.49
N SER A 91 -20.21 -16.15 -0.53
CA SER A 91 -19.83 -16.52 -1.90
C SER A 91 -18.38 -16.97 -1.98
N GLU A 92 -17.48 -16.30 -1.25
CA GLU A 92 -16.08 -16.69 -1.17
C GLU A 92 -15.92 -18.08 -0.54
N ILE A 93 -16.59 -18.37 0.58
CA ILE A 93 -16.55 -19.70 1.20
C ILE A 93 -17.16 -20.78 0.29
N VAL A 94 -18.28 -20.46 -0.36
CA VAL A 94 -18.95 -21.35 -1.32
C VAL A 94 -18.03 -21.72 -2.49
N SER A 95 -17.08 -20.85 -2.86
CA SER A 95 -16.17 -21.06 -3.98
C SER A 95 -15.14 -22.17 -3.74
N PHE A 96 -14.83 -22.50 -2.48
CA PHE A 96 -13.91 -23.59 -2.13
C PHE A 96 -14.47 -24.97 -2.51
N TYR A 97 -15.79 -25.07 -2.68
CA TYR A 97 -16.49 -26.34 -2.81
C TYR A 97 -17.05 -26.53 -4.23
N PRO A 98 -16.85 -27.71 -4.85
CA PRO A 98 -17.38 -28.00 -6.19
C PRO A 98 -18.90 -27.82 -6.28
N LYS A 99 -19.41 -27.46 -7.47
CA LYS A 99 -20.82 -27.06 -7.66
C LYS A 99 -21.86 -28.08 -7.14
N LYS A 100 -21.53 -29.37 -7.15
CA LYS A 100 -22.42 -30.48 -6.75
C LYS A 100 -22.18 -31.03 -5.33
N SER A 101 -21.17 -30.53 -4.61
CA SER A 101 -20.80 -31.02 -3.28
C SER A 101 -21.89 -30.79 -2.24
N TYR A 102 -21.92 -31.64 -1.22
CA TYR A 102 -22.87 -31.53 -0.10
C TYR A 102 -22.65 -30.24 0.70
N GLN A 103 -21.38 -29.92 0.99
CA GLN A 103 -20.96 -28.73 1.72
C GLN A 103 -21.51 -27.47 1.06
N ARG A 104 -21.29 -27.32 -0.24
CA ARG A 104 -21.80 -26.18 -1.02
C ARG A 104 -23.31 -26.07 -0.93
N LYS A 105 -24.04 -27.16 -1.21
CA LYS A 105 -25.51 -27.15 -1.18
C LYS A 105 -26.06 -26.81 0.19
N ARG A 106 -25.45 -27.36 1.24
CA ARG A 106 -25.86 -27.11 2.63
C ARG A 106 -25.62 -25.66 3.03
N LEU A 107 -24.44 -25.11 2.74
CA LEU A 107 -24.13 -23.71 3.05
C LEU A 107 -25.11 -22.76 2.35
N ILE A 108 -25.36 -22.96 1.05
CA ILE A 108 -26.33 -22.16 0.29
C ILE A 108 -27.72 -22.27 0.90
N LYS A 109 -28.19 -23.50 1.16
CA LYS A 109 -29.53 -23.75 1.70
C LYS A 109 -29.76 -23.03 3.04
N ASN A 110 -28.73 -22.94 3.88
CA ASN A 110 -28.82 -22.31 5.19
C ASN A 110 -28.51 -20.80 5.16
N ALA A 111 -27.74 -20.32 4.16
CA ALA A 111 -27.45 -18.90 3.99
C ALA A 111 -28.63 -18.13 3.38
N VAL A 112 -29.36 -18.71 2.42
CA VAL A 112 -30.45 -18.04 1.70
C VAL A 112 -31.54 -17.48 2.63
N PRO A 113 -32.09 -18.23 3.61
CA PRO A 113 -33.13 -17.71 4.51
C PRO A 113 -32.66 -16.49 5.31
N TYR A 114 -31.45 -16.56 5.88
CA TYR A 114 -30.90 -15.46 6.66
C TYR A 114 -30.61 -14.24 5.76
N LEU A 115 -29.99 -14.45 4.59
CA LEU A 115 -29.74 -13.41 3.59
C LEU A 115 -31.01 -12.67 3.17
N ARG A 116 -32.14 -13.38 2.99
CA ARG A 116 -33.42 -12.74 2.64
C ARG A 116 -33.94 -11.81 3.73
N LEU A 117 -33.77 -12.19 5.00
CA LEU A 117 -34.21 -11.38 6.13
C LEU A 117 -33.35 -10.13 6.31
N VAL A 118 -32.02 -10.25 6.16
CA VAL A 118 -31.09 -9.14 6.41
C VAL A 118 -30.82 -8.24 5.19
N GLY A 119 -31.00 -8.74 3.96
CA GLY A 119 -30.75 -7.98 2.71
C GLY A 119 -31.91 -7.07 2.27
N GLY A 120 -33.11 -7.24 2.85
CA GLY A 120 -34.29 -6.45 2.48
C GLY A 120 -34.72 -6.56 1.00
N ILE A 121 -35.63 -5.68 0.57
CA ILE A 121 -36.26 -5.66 -0.77
C ILE A 121 -35.23 -5.36 -1.92
N GLY A 122 -33.99 -4.99 -1.59
CA GLY A 122 -32.92 -4.60 -2.53
C GLY A 122 -32.40 -5.70 -3.46
N LEU A 123 -32.65 -6.97 -3.13
CA LEU A 123 -32.31 -8.12 -3.98
C LEU A 123 -32.99 -8.13 -5.36
N LYS A 124 -34.05 -7.32 -5.57
CA LYS A 124 -34.85 -7.33 -6.81
C LYS A 124 -34.23 -6.64 -8.03
N ALA A 125 -33.23 -5.75 -7.88
CA ALA A 125 -32.77 -4.92 -9.01
C ALA A 125 -31.24 -4.83 -9.22
N GLY A 126 -30.41 -5.18 -8.23
CA GLY A 126 -28.96 -4.90 -8.28
C GLY A 126 -28.07 -6.00 -8.90
N LEU A 127 -28.57 -7.22 -9.05
CA LEU A 127 -27.69 -8.37 -9.24
C LEU A 127 -27.15 -8.56 -10.68
N GLY A 128 -27.77 -7.95 -11.69
CA GLY A 128 -27.28 -8.05 -13.07
C GLY A 128 -26.02 -7.20 -13.35
N PHE A 129 -25.87 -6.07 -12.65
CA PHE A 129 -24.81 -5.10 -12.93
C PHE A 129 -23.57 -5.23 -12.02
N ALA A 130 -23.74 -5.63 -10.75
CA ALA A 130 -22.61 -5.78 -9.83
C ALA A 130 -21.77 -7.05 -10.07
N PHE A 131 -22.35 -8.08 -10.70
CA PHE A 131 -21.79 -9.43 -10.75
C PHE A 131 -21.12 -9.83 -12.08
N GLY A 132 -20.89 -8.88 -13.01
CA GLY A 132 -20.33 -9.17 -14.34
C GLY A 132 -18.98 -9.90 -14.37
N ARG A 133 -18.25 -10.00 -13.25
CA ARG A 133 -17.01 -10.80 -13.13
C ARG A 133 -17.15 -12.16 -12.41
N TYR A 134 -18.23 -12.39 -11.67
CA TYR A 134 -18.44 -13.64 -10.88
C TYR A 134 -19.74 -14.39 -11.24
N ALA A 135 -20.57 -13.83 -12.14
CA ALA A 135 -21.86 -14.39 -12.54
C ALA A 135 -21.79 -15.82 -13.10
N ALA A 136 -20.66 -16.24 -13.68
CA ALA A 136 -20.49 -17.59 -14.22
C ALA A 136 -20.47 -18.70 -13.15
N ASP A 137 -20.17 -18.35 -11.89
CA ASP A 137 -19.99 -19.31 -10.80
C ASP A 137 -21.02 -19.23 -9.68
N ILE A 138 -21.96 -18.27 -9.75
CA ILE A 138 -23.12 -18.24 -8.86
C ILE A 138 -23.91 -19.55 -9.05
N PRO A 139 -24.08 -20.36 -7.99
CA PRO A 139 -24.93 -21.54 -8.05
C PRO A 139 -26.35 -21.17 -8.51
N GLU A 140 -26.89 -21.88 -9.50
CA GLU A 140 -28.28 -21.76 -9.98
C GLU A 140 -29.34 -21.88 -8.86
N ALA A 141 -28.96 -22.42 -7.69
CA ALA A 141 -29.79 -22.48 -6.50
C ALA A 141 -29.97 -21.11 -5.81
N PHE A 142 -28.98 -20.21 -5.86
CA PHE A 142 -29.16 -18.83 -5.37
C PHE A 142 -30.07 -18.05 -6.32
N SER A 143 -29.96 -18.24 -7.64
CA SER A 143 -30.85 -17.59 -8.61
C SER A 143 -32.29 -18.12 -8.52
N LYS A 144 -32.50 -19.44 -8.42
CA LYS A 144 -33.85 -20.02 -8.25
C LYS A 144 -34.48 -19.74 -6.89
N GLY A 145 -33.66 -19.69 -5.83
CA GLY A 145 -34.13 -19.21 -4.54
C GLY A 145 -34.65 -17.77 -4.61
N MET A 146 -34.21 -16.98 -5.59
CA MET A 146 -34.70 -15.61 -5.77
C MET A 146 -35.93 -15.50 -6.67
N GLU A 147 -36.15 -16.44 -7.61
CA GLU A 147 -37.36 -16.48 -8.46
C GLU A 147 -38.65 -16.79 -7.67
N THR A 148 -38.59 -17.56 -6.58
CA THR A 148 -39.73 -17.83 -5.68
C THR A 148 -40.33 -16.58 -4.99
N ILE A 149 -39.83 -15.38 -5.28
CA ILE A 149 -40.32 -14.10 -4.73
C ILE A 149 -41.46 -13.51 -5.58
N GLU A 150 -41.66 -13.94 -6.83
CA GLU A 150 -42.77 -13.43 -7.67
C GLU A 150 -44.16 -13.74 -7.09
N GLU A 151 -44.30 -14.78 -6.27
CA GLU A 151 -45.59 -15.16 -5.66
C GLU A 151 -45.82 -14.58 -4.25
N GLY A 152 -44.82 -13.92 -3.64
CA GLY A 152 -44.90 -13.42 -2.26
C GLY A 152 -45.33 -11.96 -2.09
N SER A 153 -45.73 -11.27 -3.16
CA SER A 153 -46.04 -9.83 -3.12
C SER A 153 -47.47 -9.52 -2.65
N LYS A 154 -47.90 -10.07 -1.51
CA LYS A 154 -49.20 -9.71 -0.90
C LYS A 154 -49.26 -9.62 0.62
N GLU A 155 -48.17 -9.84 1.34
CA GLU A 155 -48.16 -9.73 2.81
C GLU A 155 -47.06 -8.77 3.26
N LEU A 156 -47.28 -7.48 3.02
CA LEU A 156 -46.61 -6.42 3.75
C LEU A 156 -47.65 -5.34 4.05
N ILE A 157 -48.28 -5.45 5.22
CA ILE A 157 -48.39 -4.44 6.28
C ILE A 157 -49.32 -5.08 7.32
N ASP A 158 -48.75 -5.84 8.24
CA ASP A 158 -49.30 -5.96 9.59
C ASP A 158 -48.14 -5.74 10.56
N LEU A 159 -47.92 -4.48 10.92
CA LEU A 159 -46.87 -4.03 11.84
C LEU A 159 -47.36 -4.24 13.29
N SER A 160 -47.68 -5.49 13.65
CA SER A 160 -47.95 -5.85 15.05
C SER A 160 -46.63 -6.10 15.78
N LEU A 161 -46.64 -5.98 17.11
CA LEU A 161 -45.46 -6.35 17.91
C LEU A 161 -45.19 -7.86 17.79
N GLU A 162 -46.24 -8.66 17.65
CA GLU A 162 -46.17 -10.09 17.42
C GLU A 162 -45.45 -10.43 16.10
N SER A 163 -45.74 -9.74 14.99
CA SER A 163 -45.05 -10.00 13.72
C SER A 163 -43.57 -9.62 13.77
N LEU A 164 -43.21 -8.51 14.43
CA LEU A 164 -41.82 -8.13 14.64
C LEU A 164 -41.06 -9.13 15.54
N ILE A 165 -41.73 -9.72 16.54
CA ILE A 165 -41.16 -10.75 17.41
C ILE A 165 -40.96 -12.06 16.62
N GLU A 166 -41.92 -12.44 15.78
CA GLU A 166 -41.81 -13.61 14.91
C GLU A 166 -40.68 -13.46 13.88
N ASP A 167 -40.56 -12.30 13.24
CA ASP A 167 -39.47 -11.96 12.31
C ASP A 167 -38.10 -12.04 12.99
N GLN A 168 -38.00 -11.51 14.22
CA GLN A 168 -36.76 -11.59 14.99
C GLN A 168 -36.41 -13.03 15.38
N ALA A 169 -37.39 -13.81 15.86
CA ALA A 169 -37.19 -15.21 16.22
C ALA A 169 -36.79 -16.05 15.00
N GLU A 170 -37.34 -15.76 13.83
CA GLU A 170 -36.95 -16.41 12.58
C GLU A 170 -35.52 -16.03 12.16
N ALA A 171 -35.15 -14.75 12.28
CA ALA A 171 -33.79 -14.28 11.98
C ALA A 171 -32.74 -14.94 12.87
N GLU A 172 -32.99 -15.05 14.18
CA GLU A 172 -32.10 -15.72 15.12
C GLU A 172 -31.95 -17.22 14.81
N LYS A 173 -33.05 -17.90 14.50
CA LYS A 173 -33.04 -19.31 14.10
C LYS A 173 -32.26 -19.53 12.79
N ASN A 174 -32.49 -18.70 11.79
CA ASN A 174 -31.82 -18.77 10.50
C ASN A 174 -30.32 -18.46 10.63
N LEU A 175 -29.96 -17.48 11.47
CA LEU A 175 -28.56 -17.19 11.82
C LEU A 175 -27.89 -18.39 12.49
N SER A 176 -28.53 -19.00 13.49
CA SER A 176 -28.01 -20.20 14.16
C SER A 176 -27.77 -21.34 13.16
N THR A 177 -28.73 -21.58 12.28
CA THR A 177 -28.62 -22.65 11.27
C THR A 177 -27.48 -22.38 10.27
N LEU A 178 -27.25 -21.11 9.90
CA LEU A 178 -26.11 -20.71 9.09
C LEU A 178 -24.79 -20.92 9.82
N LYS A 179 -24.70 -20.52 11.10
CA LYS A 179 -23.51 -20.74 11.93
C LYS A 179 -23.18 -22.22 12.08
N ASP A 180 -24.18 -23.07 12.30
CA ASP A 180 -23.98 -24.53 12.38
C ASP A 180 -23.46 -25.10 11.06
N ALA A 181 -23.97 -24.60 9.93
CA ALA A 181 -23.48 -24.99 8.61
C ALA A 181 -22.03 -24.57 8.38
N LEU A 182 -21.65 -23.36 8.80
CA LEU A 182 -20.27 -22.89 8.75
C LEU A 182 -19.36 -23.72 9.66
N LYS A 183 -19.80 -24.00 10.89
CA LYS A 183 -19.05 -24.77 11.89
C LYS A 183 -18.71 -26.16 11.37
N ASP A 184 -19.68 -26.88 10.83
CA ASP A 184 -19.47 -28.25 10.35
C ASP A 184 -18.54 -28.32 9.13
N ILE A 185 -18.61 -27.30 8.28
CA ILE A 185 -17.71 -27.17 7.12
C ILE A 185 -16.28 -26.89 7.62
N ALA A 186 -16.14 -25.94 8.54
CA ALA A 186 -14.88 -25.53 9.12
C ALA A 186 -14.24 -26.61 10.02
N ALA A 187 -15.04 -27.54 10.56
CA ALA A 187 -14.56 -28.68 11.33
C ALA A 187 -13.77 -29.69 10.48
N THR A 188 -14.04 -29.75 9.16
CA THR A 188 -13.26 -30.61 8.25
C THR A 188 -12.05 -29.85 7.70
N ASN A 189 -12.28 -28.61 7.26
CA ASN A 189 -11.25 -27.74 6.71
C ASN A 189 -11.42 -26.35 7.32
N PRO A 190 -10.56 -25.94 8.26
CA PRO A 190 -10.62 -24.62 8.86
C PRO A 190 -10.59 -23.53 7.78
N VAL A 191 -11.39 -22.48 7.98
CA VAL A 191 -11.60 -21.42 6.99
C VAL A 191 -10.92 -20.15 7.45
N ILE A 192 -10.13 -19.53 6.58
CA ILE A 192 -9.57 -18.19 6.79
C ILE A 192 -10.13 -17.27 5.71
N LEU A 193 -10.73 -16.15 6.10
CA LEU A 193 -11.12 -15.09 5.15
C LEU A 193 -10.21 -13.88 5.32
N LEU A 194 -9.47 -13.57 4.26
CA LEU A 194 -8.66 -12.36 4.13
C LEU A 194 -9.52 -11.27 3.49
N ILE A 195 -9.83 -10.21 4.22
CA ILE A 195 -10.66 -9.09 3.75
C ILE A 195 -9.77 -7.85 3.60
N ASP A 196 -9.52 -7.43 2.37
CA ASP A 196 -8.64 -6.30 2.03
C ASP A 196 -9.44 -5.04 1.63
N GLU A 197 -8.81 -3.87 1.75
CA GLU A 197 -9.29 -2.56 1.30
C GLU A 197 -10.58 -2.06 1.98
N LEU A 198 -10.92 -2.57 3.17
CA LEU A 198 -12.12 -2.14 3.92
C LEU A 198 -12.09 -0.63 4.28
N ASP A 199 -10.91 -0.06 4.51
CA ASP A 199 -10.72 1.37 4.77
C ASP A 199 -11.02 2.29 3.57
N ARG A 200 -11.22 1.73 2.37
CA ARG A 200 -11.62 2.50 1.18
C ARG A 200 -13.10 2.44 0.88
N CYS A 201 -13.83 1.52 1.51
CA CYS A 201 -15.26 1.38 1.31
C CYS A 201 -16.02 2.63 1.76
N ARG A 202 -17.23 2.80 1.22
CA ARG A 202 -18.18 3.76 1.77
C ARG A 202 -18.41 3.49 3.28
N PRO A 203 -18.58 4.54 4.10
CA PRO A 203 -18.74 4.41 5.55
C PRO A 203 -19.86 3.46 6.01
N ASP A 204 -21.01 3.48 5.33
CA ASP A 204 -22.16 2.59 5.60
C ASP A 204 -21.81 1.11 5.35
N PHE A 205 -21.18 0.83 4.20
CA PHE A 205 -20.78 -0.52 3.83
C PHE A 205 -19.71 -1.09 4.77
N ALA A 206 -18.71 -0.28 5.13
CA ALA A 206 -17.64 -0.71 6.05
C ALA A 206 -18.20 -1.13 7.40
N VAL A 207 -19.14 -0.36 7.96
CA VAL A 207 -19.82 -0.68 9.22
C VAL A 207 -20.63 -1.97 9.08
N MET A 208 -21.45 -2.08 8.04
CA MET A 208 -22.27 -3.27 7.80
C MET A 208 -21.42 -4.54 7.62
N MET A 209 -20.24 -4.42 6.99
CA MET A 209 -19.31 -5.54 6.86
C MET A 209 -18.72 -5.96 8.22
N LEU A 210 -18.35 -5.01 9.08
CA LEU A 210 -17.88 -5.31 10.44
C LEU A 210 -18.97 -5.94 11.31
N GLU A 211 -20.21 -5.46 11.22
CA GLU A 211 -21.36 -6.05 11.91
C GLU A 211 -21.63 -7.47 11.42
N THR A 212 -21.59 -7.69 10.10
CA THR A 212 -21.73 -9.03 9.50
C THR A 212 -20.67 -9.99 10.02
N ILE A 213 -19.39 -9.57 10.02
CA ILE A 213 -18.27 -10.36 10.56
C ILE A 213 -18.55 -10.74 12.02
N LYS A 214 -18.89 -9.76 12.85
CA LYS A 214 -19.13 -9.96 14.29
C LYS A 214 -20.30 -10.90 14.57
N HIS A 215 -21.43 -10.72 13.88
CA HIS A 215 -22.66 -11.45 14.19
C HIS A 215 -22.68 -12.84 13.57
N VAL A 216 -22.10 -13.02 12.38
CA VAL A 216 -22.23 -14.27 11.60
C VAL A 216 -20.99 -15.14 11.70
N PHE A 217 -19.79 -14.55 11.70
CA PHE A 217 -18.52 -15.28 11.55
C PHE A 217 -17.77 -15.52 12.85
N ASP A 218 -18.39 -15.23 14.00
CA ASP A 218 -17.97 -15.76 15.30
C ASP A 218 -18.35 -17.26 15.38
N VAL A 219 -17.54 -18.08 14.71
CA VAL A 219 -17.72 -19.52 14.52
C VAL A 219 -16.36 -20.22 14.69
N GLU A 220 -16.35 -21.32 15.44
CA GLU A 220 -15.16 -22.16 15.64
C GLU A 220 -14.55 -22.61 14.30
N ASN A 221 -13.23 -22.56 14.19
CA ASN A 221 -12.45 -22.84 12.96
C ASN A 221 -12.74 -21.91 11.77
N VAL A 222 -13.43 -20.78 11.99
CA VAL A 222 -13.57 -19.70 11.00
C VAL A 222 -12.83 -18.46 11.49
N GLN A 223 -11.76 -18.09 10.80
CA GLN A 223 -10.88 -16.99 11.17
C GLN A 223 -10.97 -15.86 10.16
N ILE A 224 -11.06 -14.63 10.65
CA ILE A 224 -11.15 -13.42 9.83
C ILE A 224 -9.87 -12.61 10.01
N ILE A 225 -9.25 -12.24 8.89
CA ILE A 225 -8.09 -11.36 8.88
C ILE A 225 -8.44 -10.14 8.03
N LEU A 226 -8.38 -8.96 8.63
CA LEU A 226 -8.58 -7.67 7.96
C LEU A 226 -7.25 -7.06 7.58
N ILE A 227 -7.07 -6.79 6.28
CA ILE A 227 -5.90 -6.12 5.74
C ILE A 227 -6.31 -4.68 5.44
N THR A 228 -5.91 -3.74 6.28
CA THR A 228 -6.46 -2.38 6.23
C THR A 228 -5.47 -1.33 6.71
N ASN A 229 -5.82 -0.06 6.56
CA ASN A 229 -5.22 1.03 7.32
C ASN A 229 -6.14 1.34 8.50
N ALA A 230 -5.75 0.94 9.70
CA ALA A 230 -6.59 1.02 10.90
C ALA A 230 -7.02 2.46 11.20
N GLU A 231 -6.14 3.45 11.03
CA GLU A 231 -6.47 4.87 11.24
C GLU A 231 -7.50 5.39 10.23
N GLN A 232 -7.40 4.98 8.97
CA GLN A 232 -8.39 5.35 7.95
C GLN A 232 -9.71 4.64 8.18
N LEU A 233 -9.70 3.36 8.56
CA LEU A 233 -10.92 2.65 8.93
C LEU A 233 -11.62 3.31 10.13
N LYS A 234 -10.87 3.75 11.15
CA LYS A 234 -11.43 4.54 12.27
C LYS A 234 -12.10 5.82 11.78
N ALA A 235 -11.46 6.56 10.88
CA ALA A 235 -12.02 7.78 10.32
C ALA A 235 -13.31 7.51 9.52
N THR A 236 -13.33 6.43 8.73
CA THR A 236 -14.50 5.96 7.98
C THR A 236 -15.66 5.62 8.93
N ILE A 237 -15.42 4.88 10.01
CA ILE A 237 -16.47 4.54 10.98
C ILE A 237 -16.98 5.75 11.76
N LYS A 238 -16.08 6.67 12.15
CA LYS A 238 -16.46 7.91 12.85
C LYS A 238 -17.45 8.74 12.03
N HIS A 239 -17.33 8.72 10.71
CA HIS A 239 -18.27 9.40 9.83
C HIS A 239 -19.69 8.81 9.91
N SER A 240 -19.82 7.48 10.02
CA SER A 240 -21.12 6.79 10.10
C SER A 240 -21.86 6.99 11.43
N TYR A 241 -21.14 7.06 12.56
CA TYR A 241 -21.73 7.15 13.90
C TYR A 241 -21.77 8.56 14.51
N GLY A 242 -21.30 9.58 13.78
CA GLY A 242 -21.23 10.97 14.25
C GLY A 242 -20.02 11.26 15.15
N SER A 243 -19.69 12.54 15.29
CA SER A 243 -18.45 13.01 15.95
C SER A 243 -18.36 12.76 17.46
N GLU A 244 -19.48 12.41 18.10
CA GLU A 244 -19.65 12.26 19.56
C GLU A 244 -19.37 10.83 20.06
N THR A 245 -19.24 9.84 19.17
CA THR A 245 -18.88 8.47 19.57
C THR A 245 -17.37 8.33 19.66
N ASP A 246 -16.89 7.72 20.75
CA ASP A 246 -15.51 7.28 20.92
C ASP A 246 -15.19 6.14 19.94
N SER A 247 -15.01 6.50 18.67
CA SER A 247 -14.65 5.62 17.56
C SER A 247 -13.39 4.81 17.83
N HIS A 248 -12.51 5.30 18.71
CA HIS A 248 -11.34 4.55 19.17
C HIS A 248 -11.79 3.36 20.03
N SER A 249 -12.62 3.57 21.06
CA SER A 249 -13.19 2.47 21.86
C SER A 249 -14.08 1.53 21.02
N TYR A 250 -14.77 2.04 19.99
CA TYR A 250 -15.58 1.21 19.10
C TYR A 250 -14.70 0.23 18.31
N LEU A 251 -13.66 0.71 17.60
CA LEU A 251 -12.85 -0.13 16.73
C LEU A 251 -12.10 -1.25 17.49
N TYR A 252 -11.54 -0.93 18.67
CA TYR A 252 -10.88 -1.92 19.52
C TYR A 252 -11.83 -2.92 20.18
N LYS A 253 -13.15 -2.67 20.20
CA LYS A 253 -14.14 -3.68 20.61
C LYS A 253 -14.41 -4.73 19.53
N PHE A 254 -14.10 -4.44 18.26
CA PHE A 254 -14.33 -5.38 17.15
C PHE A 254 -13.15 -6.31 16.89
N PHE A 255 -11.94 -5.91 17.30
CA PHE A 255 -10.72 -6.60 16.92
C PHE A 255 -9.99 -7.13 18.15
N LYS A 256 -9.56 -8.39 18.08
CA LYS A 256 -8.88 -9.05 19.20
C LYS A 256 -7.38 -8.80 19.13
N TYR A 257 -6.82 -8.75 17.93
CA TYR A 257 -5.38 -8.59 17.68
C TYR A 257 -5.09 -7.63 16.52
N GLN A 258 -3.98 -6.92 16.61
CA GLN A 258 -3.43 -6.08 15.55
C GLN A 258 -1.94 -6.35 15.36
N ILE A 259 -1.54 -6.56 14.12
CA ILE A 259 -0.16 -6.72 13.68
C ILE A 259 0.16 -5.59 12.72
N ASN A 260 1.16 -4.78 13.05
CA ASN A 260 1.62 -3.70 12.18
C ASN A 260 2.67 -4.23 11.21
N LEU A 261 2.48 -4.02 9.91
CA LEU A 261 3.51 -4.32 8.93
C LEU A 261 4.72 -3.41 9.13
N PRO A 262 5.94 -3.96 9.13
CA PRO A 262 7.14 -3.17 9.34
C PRO A 262 7.37 -2.22 8.17
N THR A 263 7.84 -1.02 8.50
CA THR A 263 8.30 0.01 7.55
C THR A 263 9.80 -0.07 7.30
N THR A 264 10.53 -0.84 8.11
CA THR A 264 11.94 -1.15 7.93
C THR A 264 12.17 -2.64 7.73
N SER A 265 13.25 -2.97 7.05
CA SER A 265 13.76 -4.33 6.88
C SER A 265 15.22 -4.37 7.31
N LYS A 266 15.79 -5.57 7.44
CA LYS A 266 17.23 -5.73 7.68
C LYS A 266 17.92 -6.01 6.35
N ASP A 267 19.02 -5.33 6.08
CA ASP A 267 19.88 -5.65 4.94
C ASP A 267 20.72 -6.93 5.21
N ILE A 268 21.60 -7.25 4.26
CA ILE A 268 22.47 -8.44 4.32
C ILE A 268 23.41 -8.41 5.55
N GLU A 269 23.74 -7.21 6.04
CA GLU A 269 24.60 -7.00 7.21
C GLU A 269 23.78 -6.94 8.52
N GLY A 270 22.45 -7.07 8.43
CA GLY A 270 21.54 -7.02 9.57
C GLY A 270 21.18 -5.60 10.02
N ILE A 271 21.59 -4.59 9.25
CA ILE A 271 21.33 -3.17 9.54
C ILE A 271 19.91 -2.84 9.12
N SER A 272 19.20 -2.11 9.99
CA SER A 272 17.84 -1.65 9.69
C SER A 272 17.87 -0.61 8.57
N ILE A 273 17.12 -0.86 7.51
CA ILE A 273 16.93 0.03 6.36
C ILE A 273 15.45 0.29 6.13
N GLU A 274 15.10 1.54 5.80
CA GLU A 274 13.74 1.90 5.42
C GLU A 274 13.32 1.13 4.16
N ASN A 275 12.14 0.52 4.19
CA ASN A 275 11.60 -0.24 3.06
C ASN A 275 11.51 0.63 1.79
N ASN A 276 11.28 1.92 1.94
CA ASN A 276 11.23 2.88 0.84
C ASN A 276 12.57 2.99 0.10
N VAL A 277 13.70 2.90 0.82
CA VAL A 277 15.05 2.93 0.22
C VAL A 277 15.29 1.64 -0.56
N THR A 278 14.99 0.49 0.04
CA THR A 278 15.08 -0.82 -0.63
C THR A 278 14.19 -0.85 -1.87
N PHE A 279 12.96 -0.36 -1.75
CA PHE A 279 11.99 -0.36 -2.85
C PHE A 279 12.37 0.59 -3.98
N PHE A 280 12.92 1.78 -3.67
CA PHE A 280 13.46 2.68 -4.70
C PHE A 280 14.55 1.97 -5.51
N LYS A 281 15.51 1.34 -4.83
CA LYS A 281 16.57 0.58 -5.49
C LYS A 281 16.03 -0.54 -6.37
N THR A 282 15.15 -1.39 -5.83
CA THR A 282 14.55 -2.51 -6.58
C THR A 282 13.76 -2.03 -7.79
N THR A 283 12.98 -0.95 -7.65
CA THR A 283 12.15 -0.41 -8.73
C THR A 283 12.99 0.20 -9.86
N VAL A 284 14.05 0.94 -9.52
CA VAL A 284 15.02 1.45 -10.52
C VAL A 284 15.70 0.29 -11.25
N GLN A 285 16.15 -0.74 -10.52
CA GLN A 285 16.83 -1.89 -11.12
C GLN A 285 15.90 -2.68 -12.06
N ALA A 286 14.62 -2.81 -11.70
CA ALA A 286 13.61 -3.51 -12.50
C ALA A 286 13.14 -2.73 -13.74
N SER A 287 13.34 -1.41 -13.81
CA SER A 287 12.89 -0.59 -14.94
C SER A 287 13.53 -1.05 -16.26
N LYS A 288 12.71 -1.13 -17.32
CA LYS A 288 13.17 -1.42 -18.68
C LYS A 288 13.59 -0.17 -19.46
N VAL A 289 13.25 1.01 -18.95
CA VAL A 289 13.50 2.30 -19.61
C VAL A 289 14.81 2.90 -19.10
N ILE A 290 15.08 2.79 -17.79
CA ILE A 290 16.30 3.32 -17.17
C ILE A 290 17.54 2.57 -17.71
N PRO A 291 18.54 3.28 -18.26
CA PRO A 291 19.78 2.66 -18.75
C PRO A 291 20.62 2.00 -17.64
N GLN A 292 21.43 1.00 -18.01
CA GLN A 292 22.29 0.29 -17.05
C GLN A 292 23.30 1.21 -16.36
N GLU A 293 23.83 2.21 -17.07
CA GLU A 293 24.76 3.21 -16.53
C GLU A 293 24.17 3.98 -15.33
N PHE A 294 22.86 4.27 -15.34
CA PHE A 294 22.19 4.90 -14.20
C PHE A 294 21.99 3.91 -13.04
N LYS A 295 21.66 2.65 -13.37
CA LYS A 295 21.47 1.58 -12.37
C LYS A 295 22.75 1.24 -11.63
N ASP A 296 23.90 1.34 -12.30
CA ASP A 296 25.21 1.04 -11.73
C ASP A 296 25.77 2.21 -10.89
N ASN A 297 25.21 3.41 -11.05
CA ASN A 297 25.59 4.58 -10.27
C ASN A 297 25.07 4.51 -8.83
N ASN A 298 25.87 3.97 -7.92
CA ASN A 298 25.49 3.80 -6.51
C ASN A 298 25.11 5.12 -5.80
N TYR A 299 25.62 6.27 -6.27
CA TYR A 299 25.33 7.58 -5.67
C TYR A 299 23.86 8.01 -5.80
N ILE A 300 23.15 7.55 -6.84
CA ILE A 300 21.72 7.85 -6.98
C ILE A 300 20.91 7.20 -5.86
N TYR A 301 21.32 6.03 -5.35
CA TYR A 301 20.66 5.38 -4.22
C TYR A 301 20.97 6.06 -2.88
N GLU A 302 22.10 6.75 -2.75
CA GLU A 302 22.40 7.55 -1.56
C GLU A 302 21.43 8.73 -1.38
N THR A 303 20.89 9.28 -2.47
CA THR A 303 19.90 10.37 -2.41
C THR A 303 18.70 10.01 -1.52
N SER A 304 18.21 8.78 -1.65
CA SER A 304 17.10 8.26 -0.87
C SER A 304 17.39 8.14 0.64
N ARG A 305 18.66 8.05 1.04
CA ARG A 305 19.05 7.83 2.45
C ARG A 305 19.01 9.09 3.29
N PHE A 306 19.22 10.27 2.70
CA PHE A 306 19.23 11.53 3.45
C PHE A 306 17.96 12.38 3.32
N LEU A 307 17.04 12.03 2.41
CA LEU A 307 15.81 12.80 2.11
C LEU A 307 14.57 12.45 2.95
N ASP A 308 14.74 11.79 4.10
CA ASP A 308 13.63 11.32 4.96
C ASP A 308 12.45 10.73 4.18
N ILE A 309 12.75 9.84 3.22
CA ILE A 309 11.73 9.25 2.36
C ILE A 309 10.86 8.21 3.08
N SER A 310 11.12 7.96 4.36
CA SER A 310 10.35 7.06 5.24
C SER A 310 8.87 7.48 5.33
N LYS A 311 8.60 8.77 5.15
CA LYS A 311 7.25 9.36 5.15
C LYS A 311 6.46 9.07 3.87
N LEU A 312 7.14 8.70 2.80
CA LEU A 312 6.51 8.46 1.50
C LEU A 312 5.79 7.12 1.48
N SER A 313 4.75 7.00 0.65
CA SER A 313 4.22 5.68 0.30
C SER A 313 5.11 5.02 -0.76
N LEU A 314 5.11 3.68 -0.86
CA LEU A 314 5.82 2.99 -1.95
C LEU A 314 5.31 3.44 -3.32
N ARG A 315 4.04 3.85 -3.43
CA ARG A 315 3.48 4.44 -4.67
C ARG A 315 4.15 5.76 -5.03
N ASN A 316 4.48 6.61 -4.05
CA ASN A 316 5.23 7.83 -4.34
C ASN A 316 6.65 7.50 -4.81
N VAL A 317 7.26 6.45 -4.26
CA VAL A 317 8.55 5.94 -4.76
C VAL A 317 8.43 5.45 -6.21
N GLU A 318 7.37 4.74 -6.58
CA GLU A 318 7.11 4.39 -7.99
C GLU A 318 6.99 5.64 -8.87
N GLN A 319 6.29 6.68 -8.39
CA GLN A 319 6.16 7.95 -9.12
C GLN A 319 7.51 8.65 -9.31
N ILE A 320 8.40 8.62 -8.32
CA ILE A 320 9.77 9.14 -8.42
C ILE A 320 10.53 8.37 -9.52
N VAL A 321 10.41 7.04 -9.56
CA VAL A 321 11.04 6.24 -10.63
C VAL A 321 10.43 6.58 -12.00
N ARG A 322 9.12 6.81 -12.10
CA ARG A 322 8.47 7.27 -13.35
C ARG A 322 8.95 8.65 -13.79
N CYS A 323 9.25 9.58 -12.87
CA CYS A 323 9.90 10.85 -13.21
C CYS A 323 11.24 10.58 -13.91
N ILE A 324 12.07 9.72 -13.30
CA ILE A 324 13.40 9.36 -13.84
C ILE A 324 13.27 8.70 -15.21
N GLU A 325 12.35 7.73 -15.37
CA GLU A 325 12.06 7.10 -16.66
C GLU A 325 11.66 8.13 -17.72
N THR A 326 10.79 9.08 -17.36
CA THR A 326 10.32 10.13 -18.27
C THR A 326 11.46 11.07 -18.67
N LEU A 327 12.32 11.45 -17.73
CA LEU A 327 13.49 12.28 -18.00
C LEU A 327 14.45 11.58 -18.96
N PHE A 328 14.69 10.27 -18.80
CA PHE A 328 15.49 9.50 -19.75
C PHE A 328 14.90 9.40 -21.15
N VAL A 329 13.56 9.43 -21.28
CA VAL A 329 12.90 9.47 -22.59
C VAL A 329 13.09 10.83 -23.27
N PHE A 330 13.19 11.91 -22.50
CA PHE A 330 13.37 13.27 -23.02
C PHE A 330 14.83 13.65 -23.27
N GLU A 331 15.78 12.98 -22.61
CA GLU A 331 17.20 13.28 -22.77
C GLU A 331 17.78 12.82 -24.10
N GLU A 332 18.54 13.71 -24.73
CA GLU A 332 19.39 13.37 -25.87
C GLU A 332 20.76 12.88 -25.35
N LYS A 333 21.01 11.56 -25.45
CA LYS A 333 22.23 10.91 -24.93
C LYS A 333 23.56 11.55 -25.38
N GLU A 334 23.60 12.15 -26.55
CA GLU A 334 24.83 12.73 -27.14
C GLU A 334 25.29 14.03 -26.46
N LYS A 335 24.51 14.59 -25.53
CA LYS A 335 24.80 15.89 -24.88
C LYS A 335 25.38 15.80 -23.46
N SER A 336 25.52 14.59 -22.89
CA SER A 336 26.02 14.41 -21.51
C SER A 336 27.50 14.82 -21.38
N LYS A 337 27.84 15.53 -20.31
CA LYS A 337 29.22 16.01 -20.03
C LYS A 337 29.79 15.45 -18.73
N LEU A 338 28.97 15.29 -17.69
CA LEU A 338 29.32 14.71 -16.38
C LEU A 338 28.19 13.77 -15.96
N LEU A 339 28.09 12.65 -16.67
CA LEU A 339 27.01 11.68 -16.55
C LEU A 339 26.66 11.34 -15.09
N VAL A 340 27.65 11.02 -14.25
CA VAL A 340 27.41 10.65 -12.84
C VAL A 340 26.69 11.76 -12.06
N LEU A 341 27.07 13.04 -12.26
CA LEU A 341 26.44 14.17 -11.56
C LEU A 341 25.08 14.53 -12.12
N GLU A 342 24.93 14.45 -13.45
CA GLU A 342 23.65 14.63 -14.13
C GLU A 342 22.61 13.64 -13.59
N GLN A 343 22.99 12.37 -13.46
CA GLN A 343 22.13 11.33 -12.88
C GLN A 343 21.80 11.57 -11.40
N ILE A 344 22.75 12.06 -10.59
CA ILE A 344 22.49 12.47 -9.19
C ILE A 344 21.47 13.61 -9.15
N ILE A 345 21.63 14.63 -10.00
CA ILE A 345 20.72 15.77 -10.12
C ILE A 345 19.33 15.30 -10.55
N MET A 346 19.25 14.42 -11.55
CA MET A 346 18.01 13.83 -12.05
C MET A 346 17.24 13.11 -10.94
N ALA A 347 17.92 12.23 -10.18
CA ALA A 347 17.32 11.54 -9.04
C ALA A 347 16.85 12.53 -7.98
N PHE A 348 17.71 13.47 -7.58
CA PHE A 348 17.42 14.46 -6.55
C PHE A 348 16.22 15.35 -6.90
N LEU A 349 16.17 15.90 -8.11
CA LEU A 349 15.04 16.73 -8.56
C LEU A 349 13.75 15.92 -8.71
N SER A 350 13.84 14.65 -9.09
CA SER A 350 12.67 13.74 -9.12
C SER A 350 12.10 13.49 -7.73
N PHE A 351 12.95 13.37 -6.70
CA PHE A 351 12.51 13.34 -5.31
C PHE A 351 11.77 14.65 -4.98
N ILE A 352 12.40 15.81 -5.18
CA ILE A 352 11.78 17.11 -4.88
C ILE A 352 10.41 17.25 -5.56
N TYR A 353 10.30 16.93 -6.85
CA TYR A 353 9.05 17.06 -7.60
C TYR A 353 7.89 16.30 -6.96
N ILE A 354 8.12 15.07 -6.48
CA ILE A 354 7.09 14.24 -5.87
C ILE A 354 6.83 14.61 -4.40
N THR A 355 7.87 15.00 -3.66
CA THR A 355 7.75 15.27 -2.22
C THR A 355 7.29 16.68 -1.90
N ASP A 356 7.75 17.66 -2.68
CA ASP A 356 7.47 19.08 -2.48
C ASP A 356 7.56 19.86 -3.81
N LYS A 357 6.46 19.83 -4.58
CA LYS A 357 6.34 20.58 -5.83
C LYS A 357 6.49 22.10 -5.61
N GLY A 358 6.16 22.61 -4.43
CA GLY A 358 6.34 24.02 -4.07
C GLY A 358 7.82 24.39 -4.01
N LEU A 359 8.62 23.57 -3.33
CA LEU A 359 10.08 23.71 -3.27
C LEU A 359 10.71 23.67 -4.67
N LEU A 360 10.23 22.78 -5.56
CA LEU A 360 10.71 22.72 -6.96
C LEU A 360 10.43 24.04 -7.70
N MET A 361 9.23 24.61 -7.52
CA MET A 361 8.88 25.90 -8.13
C MET A 361 9.74 27.05 -7.58
N SER A 362 10.01 27.06 -6.27
CA SER A 362 10.93 28.04 -5.66
C SER A 362 12.36 27.89 -6.17
N LEU A 363 12.83 26.66 -6.42
CA LEU A 363 14.12 26.38 -7.08
C LEU A 363 14.15 26.92 -8.52
N ALA A 364 13.07 26.68 -9.28
CA ALA A 364 12.92 27.17 -10.66
C ALA A 364 12.99 28.70 -10.73
N ASN A 365 12.33 29.38 -9.78
CA ASN A 365 12.26 30.83 -9.70
C ASN A 365 13.46 31.48 -8.98
N ARG A 366 14.42 30.69 -8.48
CA ARG A 366 15.56 31.16 -7.65
C ARG A 366 15.09 31.97 -6.41
N ASP A 367 13.96 31.56 -5.82
CA ASP A 367 13.27 32.23 -4.70
C ASP A 367 13.21 31.37 -3.43
N ILE A 368 13.98 30.30 -3.38
CA ILE A 368 14.04 29.39 -2.23
C ILE A 368 14.95 29.93 -1.12
N LEU A 369 14.51 29.83 0.14
CA LEU A 369 15.34 30.18 1.29
C LEU A 369 16.28 29.03 1.67
N ALA A 370 17.50 29.34 2.08
CA ALA A 370 18.47 28.36 2.60
C ALA A 370 17.88 27.46 3.70
N SER A 371 17.07 28.02 4.60
CA SER A 371 16.42 27.27 5.68
C SER A 371 15.41 26.23 5.16
N GLU A 372 14.67 26.56 4.10
CA GLU A 372 13.72 25.63 3.48
C GLU A 372 14.46 24.47 2.81
N PHE A 373 15.51 24.80 2.05
CA PHE A 373 16.34 23.80 1.37
C PHE A 373 17.07 22.89 2.36
N LEU A 374 17.64 23.45 3.43
CA LEU A 374 18.30 22.68 4.50
C LEU A 374 17.32 21.78 5.26
N GLY A 375 16.11 22.28 5.52
CA GLY A 375 15.02 21.49 6.09
C GLY A 375 14.67 20.29 5.23
N PHE A 376 14.54 20.49 3.91
CA PHE A 376 14.30 19.40 2.95
C PHE A 376 15.44 18.37 2.91
N MET A 377 16.68 18.84 2.95
CA MET A 377 17.90 18.00 2.95
C MET A 377 18.18 17.31 4.29
N ASN A 378 17.35 17.56 5.32
CA ASN A 378 17.57 17.17 6.71
C ASN A 378 19.01 17.48 7.15
N SER A 379 19.45 18.73 6.93
CA SER A 379 20.85 19.15 7.09
C SER A 379 20.96 20.48 7.81
N ASP A 380 22.08 20.66 8.51
CA ASP A 380 22.57 21.98 8.91
C ASP A 380 23.46 22.59 7.81
N ILE A 381 23.86 23.85 8.01
CA ILE A 381 24.82 24.55 7.16
C ILE A 381 26.12 23.73 7.09
N LEU A 382 26.57 23.42 5.88
CA LEU A 382 27.80 22.68 5.65
C LEU A 382 29.02 23.61 5.79
N SER A 383 29.88 23.35 6.78
CA SER A 383 31.16 24.06 6.91
C SER A 383 32.25 23.40 6.05
N ILE A 384 33.00 24.18 5.29
CA ILE A 384 34.12 23.73 4.44
C ILE A 384 35.38 24.54 4.78
N PRO A 385 36.53 23.88 5.04
CA PRO A 385 36.75 22.43 5.00
C PRO A 385 36.21 21.73 6.26
N SER A 386 35.54 20.59 6.09
CA SER A 386 35.23 19.68 7.19
C SER A 386 35.61 18.25 6.81
N SER A 387 36.01 17.45 7.81
CA SER A 387 36.32 16.02 7.63
C SER A 387 35.13 15.23 7.08
N ASN A 388 33.91 15.69 7.39
CA ASN A 388 32.69 14.92 7.17
C ASN A 388 32.11 15.10 5.75
N ILE A 389 32.70 15.96 4.91
CA ILE A 389 32.28 16.14 3.51
C ILE A 389 32.33 14.82 2.73
N LEU A 390 33.26 13.93 3.10
CA LEU A 390 33.42 12.63 2.46
C LEU A 390 32.56 11.53 3.11
N ASP A 391 31.97 11.76 4.28
CA ASP A 391 31.10 10.78 4.95
C ASP A 391 29.76 10.65 4.23
N ASN A 392 29.25 11.77 3.69
CA ASN A 392 28.08 11.79 2.81
C ASN A 392 28.36 12.64 1.57
N PRO A 393 29.08 12.07 0.58
CA PRO A 393 29.59 12.83 -0.56
C PRO A 393 28.47 13.39 -1.43
N VAL A 394 27.38 12.63 -1.63
CA VAL A 394 26.25 13.06 -2.45
C VAL A 394 25.50 14.22 -1.83
N LYS A 395 25.19 14.15 -0.52
CA LYS A 395 24.57 15.25 0.21
C LYS A 395 25.43 16.51 0.18
N SER A 396 26.73 16.36 0.44
CA SER A 396 27.68 17.47 0.42
C SER A 396 27.78 18.12 -0.96
N PHE A 397 27.81 17.31 -2.02
CA PHE A 397 27.82 17.79 -3.39
C PHE A 397 26.56 18.60 -3.73
N ILE A 398 25.38 18.10 -3.38
CA ILE A 398 24.11 18.81 -3.61
C ILE A 398 24.09 20.14 -2.85
N LEU A 399 24.51 20.18 -1.59
CA LEU A 399 24.59 21.44 -0.83
C LEU A 399 25.53 22.46 -1.49
N ILE A 400 26.71 22.02 -1.94
CA ILE A 400 27.67 22.89 -2.64
C ILE A 400 27.10 23.39 -3.98
N LEU A 401 26.47 22.50 -4.76
CA LEU A 401 25.90 22.83 -6.06
C LEU A 401 24.76 23.85 -5.95
N PHE A 402 23.84 23.63 -5.01
CA PHE A 402 22.66 24.49 -4.82
C PHE A 402 22.95 25.75 -3.98
N ASN A 403 24.13 25.90 -3.37
CA ASN A 403 24.48 27.08 -2.56
C ASN A 403 24.34 28.42 -3.30
N LYS A 404 24.53 28.42 -4.62
CA LYS A 404 24.37 29.62 -5.45
C LYS A 404 22.96 29.80 -6.03
N ILE A 405 22.09 28.80 -5.89
CA ILE A 405 20.69 28.82 -6.33
C ILE A 405 19.78 29.33 -5.22
N VAL A 406 20.09 28.94 -3.98
CA VAL A 406 19.31 29.30 -2.79
C VAL A 406 19.64 30.71 -2.29
N ARG A 407 18.66 31.38 -1.68
CA ARG A 407 18.85 32.67 -0.99
C ARG A 407 19.44 32.43 0.39
N ASN A 408 20.45 33.22 0.75
CA ASN A 408 21.35 32.97 1.88
C ASN A 408 22.24 31.74 1.64
N GLN A 409 23.16 31.46 2.56
CA GLN A 409 24.16 30.40 2.39
C GLN A 409 23.70 29.11 3.06
N VAL A 410 23.82 27.99 2.34
CA VAL A 410 23.71 26.63 2.90
C VAL A 410 25.08 26.00 3.12
N VAL A 411 26.14 26.66 2.64
CA VAL A 411 27.54 26.28 2.84
C VAL A 411 28.34 27.47 3.38
N SER A 412 29.07 27.26 4.46
CA SER A 412 30.07 28.20 4.97
C SER A 412 31.46 27.81 4.43
N ILE A 413 32.02 28.64 3.55
CA ILE A 413 33.25 28.34 2.82
C ILE A 413 34.41 29.18 3.38
N GLN A 414 35.46 28.50 3.86
CA GLN A 414 36.68 29.13 4.38
C GLN A 414 37.80 29.18 3.30
N SER A 415 38.86 29.96 3.55
CA SER A 415 40.02 30.00 2.66
C SER A 415 40.66 28.61 2.47
N GLY A 416 41.00 28.25 1.24
CA GLY A 416 41.59 26.94 0.92
C GLY A 416 40.57 25.80 0.68
N SER A 417 39.27 26.10 0.70
CA SER A 417 38.19 25.12 0.48
C SER A 417 38.20 24.43 -0.88
N GLY A 418 38.78 25.04 -1.91
CA GLY A 418 38.82 24.47 -3.27
C GLY A 418 39.39 23.05 -3.32
N VAL A 419 40.40 22.76 -2.49
CA VAL A 419 41.02 21.42 -2.40
C VAL A 419 40.03 20.38 -1.85
N ALA A 420 39.22 20.75 -0.84
CA ALA A 420 38.23 19.84 -0.26
C ALA A 420 37.10 19.55 -1.26
N ILE A 421 36.64 20.56 -1.99
CA ILE A 421 35.61 20.43 -3.03
C ILE A 421 36.13 19.59 -4.20
N GLN A 422 37.41 19.78 -4.58
CA GLN A 422 38.02 18.97 -5.63
C GLN A 422 38.17 17.50 -5.21
N LYS A 423 38.56 17.23 -3.96
CA LYS A 423 38.59 15.86 -3.42
C LYS A 423 37.21 15.20 -3.41
N LEU A 424 36.17 15.96 -3.05
CA LEU A 424 34.79 15.49 -3.12
C LEU A 424 34.39 15.14 -4.55
N ALA A 425 34.68 16.02 -5.51
CA ALA A 425 34.39 15.79 -6.92
C ALA A 425 35.14 14.56 -7.46
N GLN A 426 36.42 14.40 -7.10
CA GLN A 426 37.20 13.20 -7.45
C GLN A 426 36.60 11.92 -6.85
N LYS A 427 36.10 11.98 -5.62
CA LYS A 427 35.43 10.84 -4.98
C LYS A 427 34.15 10.43 -5.71
N ILE A 428 33.34 11.38 -6.19
CA ILE A 428 32.06 11.06 -6.86
C ILE A 428 32.28 10.66 -8.33
N LEU A 429 33.24 11.26 -9.01
CA LEU A 429 33.44 11.09 -10.45
C LEU A 429 34.40 9.96 -10.82
N ASP A 430 35.01 9.27 -9.83
CA ASP A 430 35.99 8.19 -10.01
C ASP A 430 37.06 8.49 -11.08
N GLY A 431 37.56 9.74 -11.15
CA GLY A 431 38.51 10.14 -12.19
C GLY A 431 39.24 11.47 -11.95
N PRO A 432 40.54 11.56 -12.30
CA PRO A 432 41.36 12.77 -12.07
C PRO A 432 41.16 13.90 -13.08
N HIS A 433 40.29 13.74 -14.10
CA HIS A 433 40.25 14.63 -15.29
C HIS A 433 38.93 15.38 -15.52
N TYR A 434 38.00 15.38 -14.57
CA TYR A 434 36.79 16.17 -14.71
C TYR A 434 37.02 17.59 -14.21
N ASN A 435 37.06 18.55 -15.13
CA ASN A 435 37.12 19.98 -14.83
C ASN A 435 35.76 20.47 -14.34
N LEU A 436 35.38 20.07 -13.12
CA LEU A 436 34.39 20.82 -12.37
C LEU A 436 34.99 22.21 -12.16
N LEU A 437 34.40 23.24 -12.76
CA LEU A 437 34.86 24.62 -12.60
C LEU A 437 34.61 25.00 -11.14
N ILE A 438 35.66 25.01 -10.31
CA ILE A 438 35.60 25.35 -8.88
C ILE A 438 36.19 26.74 -8.69
N GLU A 439 35.43 27.61 -8.03
CA GLU A 439 35.86 28.93 -7.57
C GLU A 439 36.03 28.92 -6.05
N ASN A 440 36.60 29.99 -5.49
CA ASN A 440 36.82 30.14 -4.05
C ASN A 440 35.54 29.96 -3.20
N ASN A 441 34.35 30.11 -3.80
CA ASN A 441 33.04 30.02 -3.13
C ASN A 441 32.16 28.87 -3.66
N GLY A 442 32.73 27.80 -4.23
CA GLY A 442 31.98 26.62 -4.67
C GLY A 442 32.09 26.32 -6.17
N ILE A 443 31.04 25.75 -6.76
CA ILE A 443 30.97 25.52 -8.21
C ILE A 443 30.81 26.85 -8.94
N SER A 444 31.58 27.10 -10.00
CA SER A 444 31.55 28.32 -10.81
C SER A 444 30.19 28.53 -11.46
N ASN A 445 29.73 29.78 -11.53
CA ASN A 445 28.44 30.14 -12.16
C ASN A 445 28.37 29.73 -13.63
N ASP A 446 29.52 29.63 -14.29
CA ASP A 446 29.62 29.23 -15.69
C ASP A 446 29.58 27.70 -15.88
N SER A 447 29.42 26.94 -14.78
CA SER A 447 29.23 25.50 -14.83
C SER A 447 27.96 25.15 -15.57
N TYR A 448 28.07 24.27 -16.57
CA TYR A 448 26.91 23.82 -17.34
C TYR A 448 25.88 23.04 -16.48
N LEU A 449 26.26 22.58 -15.28
CA LEU A 449 25.35 21.91 -14.35
C LEU A 449 24.15 22.80 -13.97
N TYR A 450 24.32 24.13 -13.92
CA TYR A 450 23.20 25.04 -13.67
C TYR A 450 22.18 25.03 -14.81
N ASN A 451 22.64 25.01 -16.06
CA ASN A 451 21.77 24.85 -17.23
C ASN A 451 21.09 23.48 -17.24
N TYR A 452 21.80 22.43 -16.81
CA TYR A 452 21.24 21.08 -16.72
C TYR A 452 20.15 20.98 -15.62
N ILE A 453 20.34 21.64 -14.47
CA ILE A 453 19.31 21.76 -13.43
C ILE A 453 18.07 22.43 -14.01
N ASP A 454 18.22 23.58 -14.66
CA ASP A 454 17.08 24.33 -15.22
C ASP A 454 16.36 23.52 -16.30
N HIS A 455 17.11 22.83 -17.17
CA HIS A 455 16.56 21.92 -18.16
C HIS A 455 15.75 20.78 -17.52
N THR A 456 16.30 20.15 -16.49
CA THR A 456 15.66 19.03 -15.78
C THR A 456 14.40 19.48 -15.06
N ILE A 457 14.43 20.63 -14.37
CA ILE A 457 13.27 21.23 -13.71
C ILE A 457 12.18 21.52 -14.75
N ASN A 458 12.54 22.15 -15.87
CA ASN A 458 11.58 22.44 -16.93
C ASN A 458 10.93 21.16 -17.45
N ASN A 459 11.71 20.11 -17.72
CA ASN A 459 11.17 18.82 -18.17
C ASN A 459 10.22 18.21 -17.14
N LEU A 460 10.55 18.22 -15.84
CA LEU A 460 9.67 17.75 -14.77
C LEU A 460 8.36 18.54 -14.71
N LEU A 461 8.40 19.83 -15.01
CA LEU A 461 7.22 20.71 -14.99
C LEU A 461 6.37 20.63 -16.26
N LEU A 462 6.84 19.97 -17.34
CA LEU A 462 6.06 19.76 -18.56
C LEU A 462 4.90 18.78 -18.38
N PHE A 463 4.92 17.96 -17.33
CA PHE A 463 3.94 16.92 -17.09
C PHE A 463 3.45 16.91 -15.64
N ASP A 464 2.26 16.36 -15.45
CA ASP A 464 1.79 15.93 -14.14
C ASP A 464 1.73 14.40 -14.14
N ILE A 465 2.54 13.75 -13.30
CA ILE A 465 2.42 12.30 -13.10
C ILE A 465 1.19 12.05 -12.23
N VAL A 466 0.05 11.88 -12.91
CA VAL A 466 -1.21 11.48 -12.29
C VAL A 466 -1.35 9.96 -12.42
N LYS A 467 -1.34 9.29 -11.26
CA LYS A 467 -1.60 7.87 -10.96
C LYS A 467 -1.14 6.78 -11.94
#